data_AF-A0A0R2ANU5-F1
#
_entry.id   AF-A0A0R2ANU5-F1
#
_cell.length_a   1.000
_cell.length_b   1.000
_cell.length_c   1.000
_cell.angle_alpha   90.00
_cell.angle_beta   90.00
_cell.angle_gamma   90.00
#
_symmetry.space_group_name_H-M   'P 1'
#
loop_
_entity.id
_entity.type
_entity.pdbx_description
1 polymer ?
#
loop_
_entity_poly.entity_id
_entity_poly.type
_entity_poly.pdbx_seq_one_letter_code
_entity_poly.pdbx_strand_id
1 'polypeptide(L)'
;MEMNERQLIQEILNTVDVLYDFENADEDSKEYTLLITRQNNDKRDLEIVNDEMKRYFKEANFTYDEKLNPEDTKAEVRVDIARG
;
A
#
# COMPACT_ATOMS: atom_id res chain seq x y z
N MET A 1 -22.65 5.85 -5.22
CA MET A 1 -21.87 4.61 -5.15
C MET A 1 -20.58 5.00 -4.47
N GLU A 2 -20.51 4.80 -3.16
CA GLU A 2 -19.27 5.02 -2.41
C GLU A 2 -18.32 3.89 -2.79
N MET A 3 -17.13 4.25 -3.26
CA MET A 3 -16.07 3.30 -3.49
C MET A 3 -15.63 2.79 -2.12
N ASN A 4 -15.64 1.47 -1.91
CA ASN A 4 -15.17 0.93 -0.64
C ASN A 4 -13.68 1.28 -0.49
N GLU A 5 -13.25 1.64 0.71
CA GLU A 5 -11.88 2.06 1.03
C GLU A 5 -10.81 1.16 0.41
N ARG A 6 -11.03 -0.15 0.47
CA ARG A 6 -10.19 -1.19 -0.15
C ARG A 6 -10.08 -1.08 -1.68
N GLN A 7 -11.14 -0.67 -2.38
CA GLN A 7 -11.11 -0.46 -3.83
C GLN A 7 -10.25 0.75 -4.18
N LEU A 8 -10.35 1.84 -3.42
CA LEU A 8 -9.51 3.02 -3.64
C LEU A 8 -8.02 2.69 -3.41
N ILE A 9 -7.70 1.92 -2.37
CA ILE A 9 -6.33 1.43 -2.14
C ILE A 9 -5.83 0.63 -3.35
N GLN A 10 -6.63 -0.31 -3.86
CA GLN A 10 -6.27 -1.11 -5.03
C GLN A 10 -6.02 -0.24 -6.27
N GLU A 11 -6.86 0.78 -6.52
CA GLU A 11 -6.66 1.70 -7.65
C GLU A 11 -5.36 2.50 -7.53
N ILE A 12 -5.03 2.98 -6.32
CA ILE A 12 -3.77 3.66 -6.05
C ILE A 12 -2.58 2.75 -6.37
N LEU A 13 -2.58 1.53 -5.83
CA LEU A 13 -1.48 0.58 -6.03
C LEU A 13 -1.34 0.13 -7.50
N ASN A 14 -2.47 -0.05 -8.20
CA ASN A 14 -2.47 -0.32 -9.64
C ASN A 14 -1.92 0.88 -10.43
N THR A 15 -2.17 2.12 -10.00
CA THR A 15 -1.65 3.34 -10.64
C THR A 15 -0.15 3.48 -10.44
N VAL A 16 0.38 3.06 -9.29
CA VAL A 16 1.83 3.05 -8.99
C VAL A 16 2.55 1.88 -9.70
N ASP A 17 1.80 0.94 -10.27
CA ASP A 17 2.30 -0.24 -11.00
C ASP A 17 3.12 -1.19 -10.12
N VAL A 18 2.60 -1.51 -8.93
CA VAL A 18 3.22 -2.43 -7.95
C VAL A 18 2.40 -3.69 -7.73
N LEU A 19 3.05 -4.75 -7.25
CA LEU A 19 2.39 -5.94 -6.73
C LEU A 19 2.08 -5.74 -5.26
N TYR A 20 0.93 -6.23 -4.81
CA TYR A 20 0.50 -6.10 -3.42
C TYR A 20 -0.32 -7.28 -2.93
N ASP A 21 -0.19 -7.55 -1.64
CA ASP A 21 -1.02 -8.48 -0.88
C ASP A 21 -1.63 -7.75 0.33
N PHE A 22 -2.89 -8.04 0.62
CA PHE A 22 -3.56 -7.57 1.83
C PHE A 22 -3.41 -8.62 2.93
N GLU A 23 -2.79 -8.24 4.04
CA GLU A 23 -2.79 -8.99 5.29
C GLU A 23 -3.77 -8.35 6.30
N ASN A 24 -4.28 -9.14 7.24
CA ASN A 24 -5.22 -8.70 8.29
C ASN A 24 -6.49 -7.99 7.79
N ALA A 25 -6.94 -8.29 6.56
CA ALA A 25 -8.12 -7.67 5.95
C ALA A 25 -9.46 -8.28 6.38
N ASP A 26 -9.52 -8.84 7.59
CA ASP A 26 -10.78 -9.30 8.20
C ASP A 26 -11.74 -8.12 8.38
N GLU A 27 -13.05 -8.37 8.24
CA GLU A 27 -14.06 -7.29 8.30
C GLU A 27 -14.05 -6.54 9.64
N ASP A 28 -13.63 -7.21 10.73
CA ASP A 28 -13.52 -6.68 12.09
C ASP A 28 -12.19 -5.95 12.38
N SER A 29 -11.17 -6.07 11.52
CA SER A 29 -9.90 -5.37 11.72
C SER A 29 -10.08 -3.87 11.53
N LYS A 30 -9.44 -3.07 12.39
CA LYS A 30 -9.42 -1.60 12.30
C LYS A 30 -8.34 -1.06 11.36
N GLU A 31 -7.61 -1.94 10.71
CA GLU A 31 -6.47 -1.62 9.88
C GLU A 31 -6.38 -2.56 8.68
N TYR A 32 -5.74 -2.10 7.62
CA TYR A 32 -5.29 -2.92 6.50
C TYR A 32 -3.76 -2.96 6.52
N THR A 33 -3.18 -4.16 6.57
CA THR A 33 -1.75 -4.32 6.31
C THR A 33 -1.56 -4.62 4.82
N LEU A 34 -0.72 -3.85 4.16
CA LEU A 34 -0.32 -4.04 2.77
C LEU A 34 1.12 -4.47 2.70
N LEU A 35 1.37 -5.57 1.98
CA LEU A 35 2.69 -6.02 1.61
C LEU A 35 2.91 -5.69 0.14
N ILE A 36 3.89 -4.84 -0.16
CA ILE A 36 4.10 -4.28 -1.50
C ILE A 36 5.48 -4.65 -2.02
N THR A 37 5.52 -5.05 -3.29
CA THR A 37 6.75 -5.39 -4.01
C THR A 37 6.69 -4.78 -5.39
N ARG A 38 7.81 -4.22 -5.87
CA ARG A 38 7.92 -3.72 -7.24
C ARG A 38 7.71 -4.85 -8.24
N GLN A 39 7.15 -4.54 -9.40
CA GLN A 39 7.08 -5.50 -10.49
C GLN A 39 8.49 -5.85 -11.00
N ASN A 40 8.67 -7.06 -11.52
CA ASN A 40 9.98 -7.55 -11.98
C ASN A 40 10.69 -6.66 -13.02
N ASN A 41 9.95 -5.85 -13.78
CA ASN A 41 10.50 -4.96 -14.80
C ASN A 41 10.55 -3.48 -14.36
N ASP A 42 10.12 -3.19 -13.13
CA ASP A 42 10.23 -1.85 -12.58
C ASP A 42 11.69 -1.59 -12.18
N LYS A 43 12.30 -0.59 -12.82
CA LYS A 43 13.70 -0.18 -12.60
C LYS A 43 13.81 1.06 -11.73
N ARG A 44 12.68 1.62 -11.28
CA ARG A 44 12.68 2.77 -10.37
C ARG A 44 13.26 2.34 -9.03
N ASP A 45 13.95 3.27 -8.39
CA ASP A 45 14.41 3.07 -7.02
C ASP A 45 13.21 2.88 -6.08
N LEU A 46 13.38 2.05 -5.05
CA LEU A 46 12.30 1.75 -4.11
C LEU A 46 11.76 3.02 -3.43
N GLU A 47 12.63 3.99 -3.16
CA GLU A 47 12.25 5.28 -2.59
C GLU A 47 11.30 6.07 -3.51
N ILE A 48 11.53 6.04 -4.82
CA ILE A 48 10.66 6.72 -5.80
C ILE A 48 9.27 6.09 -5.81
N VAL A 49 9.22 4.76 -5.87
CA VAL A 49 7.95 4.01 -5.84
C VAL A 49 7.18 4.27 -4.54
N ASN A 50 7.89 4.31 -3.42
CA ASN A 50 7.32 4.63 -2.12
C ASN A 50 6.78 6.06 -2.05
N ASP A 51 7.52 7.05 -2.56
CA ASP A 51 7.08 8.45 -2.58
C ASP A 51 5.85 8.66 -3.47
N GLU A 52 5.76 7.97 -4.62
CA GLU A 52 4.58 7.99 -5.48
C GLU A 52 3.35 7.44 -4.74
N MET A 53 3.49 6.29 -4.09
CA MET A 53 2.43 5.70 -3.27
C MET A 53 1.99 6.63 -2.13
N LYS A 54 2.95 7.19 -1.38
CA LYS A 54 2.68 8.11 -0.26
C LYS A 54 1.91 9.35 -0.70
N ARG A 55 2.25 9.88 -1.88
CA ARG A 55 1.55 11.01 -2.48
C ARG A 55 0.06 10.66 -2.69
N TYR A 56 -0.23 9.55 -3.36
CA TYR A 56 -1.61 9.15 -3.64
C TYR A 56 -2.39 8.83 -2.35
N PHE A 57 -1.80 8.14 -1.38
CA PHE A 57 -2.47 7.88 -0.11
C PHE A 57 -2.78 9.17 0.66
N LYS A 58 -1.87 10.15 0.63
CA LYS A 58 -2.11 11.46 1.22
C LYS A 58 -3.19 12.26 0.48
N GLU A 59 -3.20 12.22 -0.84
CA GLU A 59 -4.24 12.86 -1.67
C GLU A 59 -5.63 12.23 -1.41
N ALA A 60 -5.67 10.93 -1.14
CA ALA A 60 -6.87 10.20 -0.73
C ALA A 60 -7.20 10.30 0.77
N ASN A 61 -6.44 11.08 1.54
CA ASN A 61 -6.66 11.34 2.96
C ASN A 61 -6.60 10.08 3.87
N PHE A 62 -5.79 9.09 3.49
CA PHE A 62 -5.51 7.94 4.34
C PHE A 62 -4.61 8.29 5.52
N THR A 63 -4.85 7.65 6.66
CA THR A 63 -3.90 7.61 7.78
C THR A 63 -3.13 6.30 7.70
N TYR A 64 -1.80 6.36 7.56
CA TYR A 64 -0.96 5.18 7.36
C TYR A 64 0.41 5.33 7.99
N ASP A 65 1.08 4.20 8.22
CA ASP A 65 2.50 4.08 8.58
C ASP A 65 3.19 3.13 7.60
N GLU A 66 4.36 3.50 7.07
CA GLU A 66 5.11 2.68 6.13
C GLU A 66 6.52 2.33 6.61
N LYS A 67 6.94 1.10 6.30
CA LYS A 67 8.30 0.61 6.54
C LYS A 67 8.90 0.06 5.25
N LEU A 68 10.03 0.64 4.85
CA LEU A 68 10.87 0.12 3.76
C LEU A 68 11.72 -1.06 4.26
N ASN A 69 11.86 -2.09 3.43
CA ASN A 69 12.61 -3.32 3.70
C ASN A 69 12.31 -3.91 5.09
N PRO A 70 11.05 -4.22 5.40
CA PRO A 70 10.68 -4.83 6.68
C PRO A 70 11.39 -6.18 6.87
N GLU A 71 11.90 -6.44 8.08
CA GLU A 71 12.68 -7.65 8.40
C GLU A 71 11.82 -8.93 8.50
N ASP A 72 10.51 -8.79 8.67
CA ASP A 72 9.57 -9.88 8.99
C ASP A 72 8.85 -10.46 7.76
N THR A 73 9.07 -9.88 6.57
CA THR A 73 8.40 -10.28 5.33
C THR A 73 9.32 -10.18 4.13
N LYS A 74 8.93 -10.82 3.03
CA LYS A 74 9.66 -10.74 1.74
C LYS A 74 9.30 -9.49 0.93
N ALA A 75 8.28 -8.74 1.36
CA ALA A 75 7.87 -7.52 0.71
C ALA A 75 8.94 -6.43 0.85
N GLU A 76 9.00 -5.53 -0.14
CA GLU A 76 9.92 -4.40 -0.13
C GLU A 76 9.38 -3.23 0.68
N VAL A 77 8.05 -3.08 0.75
CA VAL A 77 7.38 -2.10 1.60
C VAL A 77 6.25 -2.77 2.36
N ARG A 78 6.12 -2.46 3.65
CA ARG A 78 4.93 -2.75 4.44
C ARG A 78 4.22 -1.43 4.74
N VAL A 79 2.91 -1.38 4.55
CA VAL A 79 2.08 -0.22 4.89
C VAL A 79 0.91 -0.66 5.74
N ASP A 80 0.76 -0.07 6.92
CA ASP A 80 -0.40 -0.29 7.79
C ASP A 80 -1.32 0.94 7.67
N ILE A 81 -2.53 0.75 7.14
CA ILE A 81 -3.54 1.80 6.90
C ILE A 81 -4.62 1.69 7.97
N ALA A 82 -4.87 2.75 8.72
CA ALA A 82 -5.99 2.81 9.65
C ALA A 82 -7.31 3.00 8.88
N ARG A 83 -8.32 2.19 9.23
CA ARG A 83 -9.67 2.31 8.63
C ARG A 83 -10.40 3.52 9.21
N GLY A 84 -11.01 4.31 8.31
CA GLY A 84 -11.80 5.51 8.65
C GLY A 84 -13.19 5.23 9.20
#